data_AF-A0A9D6FXY4-F1
#
_entry.id   AF-A0A9D6FXY4-F1
#
_cell.length_a   1.000
_cell.length_b   1.000
_cell.length_c   1.000
_cell.angle_alpha   90.00
_cell.angle_beta   90.00
_cell.angle_gamma   90.00
#
_symmetry.space_group_name_H-M   'P 1'
#
loop_
_entity.id
_entity.type
_entity.pdbx_description
1 polymer ?
#
loop_
_entity_poly.entity_id
_entity_poly.type
_entity_poly.pdbx_seq_one_letter_code
_entity_poly.pdbx_strand_id
1 'polypeptide(L)'
;MAGDASAQAWPAKPVHLLVPFPPGALTDVLARLVADKLGPRLGQPVIVDYKPGAGGSVGAKFVANSPADGYTVLIASHPGFTTAPALSK
;
A
#
# COMPACT_ATOMS: atom_id res chain seq x y z
N MET A 1 22.53 -15.24 -28.83
CA MET A 1 22.93 -14.77 -27.50
C MET A 1 21.66 -14.54 -26.70
N ALA A 2 21.36 -15.42 -25.74
CA ALA A 2 20.24 -15.24 -24.83
C ALA A 2 20.59 -14.11 -23.86
N GLY A 3 19.77 -13.08 -23.77
CA GLY A 3 19.96 -11.99 -22.81
C GLY A 3 19.58 -12.47 -21.42
N ASP A 4 20.51 -12.40 -20.48
CA ASP A 4 20.22 -12.53 -19.06
C ASP A 4 19.14 -11.50 -18.67
N ALA A 5 17.97 -11.99 -18.27
CA ALA A 5 16.99 -11.15 -17.61
C ALA A 5 17.57 -10.76 -16.25
N SER A 6 18.21 -9.59 -16.18
CA SER A 6 18.57 -8.98 -14.91
C SER A 6 17.27 -8.77 -14.13
N ALA A 7 17.02 -9.59 -13.12
CA ALA A 7 16.01 -9.30 -12.12
C ALA A 7 16.41 -7.95 -11.49
N GLN A 8 15.77 -6.87 -11.94
CA GLN A 8 16.02 -5.53 -11.42
C GLN A 8 15.86 -5.62 -9.90
N ALA A 9 16.91 -5.31 -9.15
CA ALA A 9 16.87 -5.39 -7.69
C ALA A 9 15.72 -4.50 -7.19
N TRP A 10 14.65 -5.12 -6.71
CA TRP A 10 13.53 -4.39 -6.14
C TRP A 10 13.98 -3.82 -4.79
N PRO A 11 13.69 -2.54 -4.50
CA PRO A 11 13.00 -1.55 -5.31
C PRO A 11 13.96 -0.62 -6.08
N ALA A 12 13.65 -0.36 -7.35
CA ALA A 12 14.38 0.57 -8.21
C ALA A 12 13.70 1.96 -8.34
N LYS A 13 12.49 2.10 -7.79
CA LYS A 13 11.69 3.34 -7.77
C LYS A 13 10.95 3.44 -6.42
N PRO A 14 10.41 4.62 -6.07
CA PRO A 14 9.63 4.80 -4.85
C PRO A 14 8.49 3.79 -4.73
N VAL A 15 8.21 3.32 -3.52
CA VAL A 15 7.08 2.42 -3.22
C VAL A 15 5.93 3.26 -2.69
N HIS A 16 4.75 3.08 -3.27
CA HIS A 16 3.50 3.73 -2.87
C HIS A 16 2.76 2.87 -1.85
N LEU A 17 2.58 3.41 -0.67
CA LEU A 17 1.86 2.83 0.45
C LEU A 17 0.46 3.45 0.51
N LEU A 18 -0.52 2.68 0.04
CA LEU A 18 -1.90 3.14 -0.05
C LEU A 18 -2.60 3.03 1.30
N VAL A 19 -3.15 4.15 1.77
CA VAL A 19 -3.97 4.26 2.96
C VAL A 19 -5.43 4.42 2.54
N PRO A 20 -6.31 3.45 2.86
CA PRO A 20 -7.72 3.48 2.45
C PRO A 20 -8.62 4.33 3.37
N PHE A 21 -8.02 5.22 4.17
CA PHE A 21 -8.67 6.07 5.18
C PHE A 21 -8.12 7.50 5.12
N PRO A 22 -8.80 8.50 5.71
CA PRO A 22 -8.30 9.87 5.75
C PRO A 22 -6.98 10.00 6.53
N PRO A 23 -6.15 11.03 6.22
CA PRO A 23 -4.97 11.37 7.00
C PRO A 23 -5.31 11.65 8.47
N GLY A 24 -4.41 11.31 9.39
CA GLY A 24 -4.60 11.48 10.84
C GLY A 24 -5.40 10.38 11.53
N ALA A 25 -5.98 9.42 10.79
CA ALA A 25 -6.53 8.20 11.38
C ALA A 25 -5.42 7.30 11.96
N LEU A 26 -5.77 6.37 12.86
CA LEU A 26 -4.81 5.42 13.43
C LEU A 26 -3.99 4.68 12.36
N THR A 27 -4.64 4.35 11.24
CA THR A 27 -4.00 3.70 10.08
C THR A 27 -2.96 4.57 9.39
N ASP A 28 -3.14 5.90 9.35
CA ASP A 28 -2.16 6.83 8.78
C ASP A 28 -0.91 6.92 9.66
N VAL A 29 -1.08 6.99 10.98
CA VAL A 29 0.05 7.01 11.93
C VAL A 29 0.93 5.76 11.76
N LEU A 30 0.29 4.59 11.62
CA LEU A 30 1.01 3.35 11.34
C LEU A 30 1.66 3.36 9.95
N ALA A 31 0.98 3.91 8.93
CA ALA A 31 1.54 4.01 7.58
C ALA A 31 2.81 4.84 7.53
N ARG A 32 2.81 6.00 8.21
CA ARG A 32 3.99 6.87 8.32
C ARG A 32 5.13 6.19 9.06
N LEU A 33 4.83 5.50 10.17
CA LEU A 33 5.84 4.74 10.91
C LEU A 33 6.47 3.64 10.04
N VAL A 34 5.66 2.94 9.25
CA VAL A 34 6.15 1.93 8.30
C VAL A 34 7.01 2.60 7.22
N ALA A 35 6.54 3.68 6.61
CA ALA A 35 7.27 4.40 5.57
C ALA A 35 8.65 4.89 6.08
N ASP A 36 8.71 5.48 7.27
CA ASP A 36 9.94 5.97 7.89
C ASP A 36 10.96 4.87 8.19
N LYS A 37 10.49 3.68 8.59
CA LYS A 37 11.37 2.54 8.89
C LYS A 37 11.78 1.76 7.64
N LEU A 38 10.89 1.68 6.67
CA LEU A 38 11.07 0.86 5.48
C LEU A 38 11.89 1.58 4.41
N GLY A 39 11.75 2.90 4.28
CA GLY A 39 12.52 3.69 3.31
C GLY A 39 14.04 3.50 3.41
N PRO A 40 14.66 3.66 4.61
CA PRO A 40 16.09 3.42 4.80
C PRO A 40 16.53 1.98 4.55
N ARG A 41 15.65 1.00 4.80
CA ARG A 41 15.93 -0.42 4.58
C ARG A 41 15.87 -0.82 3.10
N LEU A 42 14.99 -0.16 2.35
CA LEU A 42 14.81 -0.38 0.92
C LEU A 42 15.73 0.49 0.05
N GLY A 43 16.34 1.53 0.62
CA GLY A 43 17.14 2.51 -0.13
C GLY A 43 16.30 3.36 -1.09
N GLN A 44 14.98 3.31 -0.97
CA GLN A 44 14.01 4.05 -1.78
C GLN A 44 12.95 4.67 -0.87
N PRO A 45 12.43 5.86 -1.20
CA PRO A 45 11.38 6.48 -0.40
C PRO A 45 10.08 5.66 -0.50
N VAL A 46 9.37 5.59 0.62
CA VAL A 46 8.02 5.04 0.69
C VAL A 46 7.05 6.21 0.79
N ILE A 47 6.19 6.36 -0.22
CA ILE A 47 5.26 7.48 -0.36
C ILE A 47 3.89 7.04 0.15
N VAL A 48 3.28 7.81 1.05
CA VAL A 48 1.93 7.52 1.57
C VAL A 48 0.89 8.16 0.67
N ASP A 49 0.04 7.35 0.05
CA ASP A 49 -1.04 7.78 -0.84
C ASP A 49 -2.42 7.49 -0.24
N TYR A 50 -3.32 8.46 -0.26
CA TYR A 50 -4.64 8.32 0.36
C TYR A 50 -5.72 8.04 -0.69
N LYS A 51 -6.45 6.94 -0.51
CA LYS A 51 -7.65 6.62 -1.32
C LYS A 51 -8.80 6.19 -0.40
N PRO A 52 -9.40 7.15 0.35
CA PRO A 52 -10.54 6.86 1.22
C PRO A 52 -11.80 6.51 0.41
N GLY A 53 -12.67 5.68 0.98
CA GLY A 53 -14.02 5.43 0.44
C GLY A 53 -14.52 4.00 0.69
N ALA A 54 -15.85 3.86 0.80
CA ALA A 54 -16.56 2.58 0.98
C ALA A 54 -15.94 1.65 2.05
N GLY A 55 -15.63 2.18 3.23
CA GLY A 55 -15.01 1.43 4.33
C GLY A 55 -13.59 0.91 4.03
N GLY A 56 -12.96 1.38 2.96
CA GLY A 56 -11.65 0.95 2.47
C GLY A 56 -11.69 0.05 1.23
N SER A 57 -12.88 -0.32 0.75
CA SER A 57 -13.05 -1.12 -0.46
C SER A 57 -12.56 -0.43 -1.73
N VAL A 58 -12.62 0.91 -1.79
CA VAL A 58 -12.10 1.68 -2.95
C VAL A 58 -10.59 1.55 -3.05
N GLY A 59 -9.87 1.74 -1.93
CA GLY A 59 -8.42 1.59 -1.89
C GLY A 59 -7.99 0.16 -2.21
N ALA A 60 -8.68 -0.84 -1.68
CA ALA A 60 -8.38 -2.24 -2.01
C ALA A 60 -8.61 -2.57 -3.49
N LYS A 61 -9.71 -2.10 -4.10
CA LYS A 61 -9.95 -2.25 -5.54
C LYS A 61 -8.86 -1.56 -6.36
N PHE A 62 -8.36 -0.41 -5.93
CA PHE A 62 -7.28 0.28 -6.62
C PHE A 62 -5.99 -0.54 -6.63
N VAL A 63 -5.56 -1.07 -5.47
CA VAL A 63 -4.37 -1.93 -5.38
C VAL A 63 -4.55 -3.23 -6.16
N ALA A 64 -5.75 -3.83 -6.10
CA ALA A 64 -6.04 -5.06 -6.83
C ALA A 64 -5.97 -4.89 -8.36
N ASN A 65 -6.25 -3.68 -8.88
CA ASN A 65 -6.12 -3.36 -10.30
C ASN A 65 -4.75 -2.73 -10.65
N SER A 66 -3.87 -2.51 -9.68
CA SER A 66 -2.54 -1.97 -9.92
C SER A 66 -1.61 -3.06 -10.47
N PRO A 67 -0.54 -2.69 -11.20
CA PRO A 67 0.48 -3.64 -11.61
C PRO A 67 0.98 -4.45 -10.41
N ALA A 68 1.12 -5.77 -10.57
CA ALA A 68 1.67 -6.66 -9.54
C ALA A 68 3.22 -6.55 -9.45
N ASP A 69 3.75 -5.33 -9.50
CA ASP A 69 5.17 -5.02 -9.53
C ASP A 69 5.76 -4.73 -8.14
N GLY A 70 4.92 -4.78 -7.10
CA GLY A 70 5.32 -4.59 -5.70
C GLY A 70 5.53 -3.12 -5.31
N TYR A 71 5.21 -2.16 -6.18
CA TYR A 71 5.38 -0.74 -5.89
C TYR A 71 4.09 -0.06 -5.42
N THR A 72 2.95 -0.76 -5.45
CA THR A 72 1.71 -0.30 -4.84
C THR A 72 1.28 -1.31 -3.78
N VAL A 73 1.38 -0.94 -2.51
CA VAL A 73 1.08 -1.81 -1.37
C VAL A 73 -0.04 -1.20 -0.55
N LEU A 74 -1.02 -2.00 -0.15
CA LEU A 74 -2.15 -1.56 0.68
C LEU A 74 -1.84 -1.72 2.17
N ILE A 75 -2.11 -0.70 2.99
CA ILE A 75 -2.29 -0.89 4.43
C ILE A 75 -3.72 -1.32 4.71
N ALA A 76 -3.86 -2.59 5.09
CA ALA A 76 -5.13 -3.16 5.50
C ALA A 76 -5.37 -2.92 7.00
N SER A 77 -6.56 -2.44 7.37
CA SER A 77 -7.00 -2.30 8.77
C SER A 77 -8.21 -3.18 9.06
N HIS A 78 -8.16 -3.87 10.20
CA HIS A 78 -9.13 -4.91 10.58
C HIS A 78 -10.60 -4.47 10.43
N PRO A 79 -11.10 -3.34 10.99
CA PRO A 79 -12.52 -3.03 10.91
C PRO A 79 -13.02 -2.82 9.46
N GLY A 80 -12.25 -2.19 8.59
CA GLY A 80 -12.70 -1.91 7.21
C GLY A 80 -12.79 -3.17 6.32
N PHE A 81 -11.92 -4.15 6.53
CA PHE A 81 -11.84 -5.35 5.69
C PHE A 81 -12.58 -6.56 6.27
N THR A 82 -12.76 -6.64 7.58
CA THR A 82 -13.45 -7.78 8.23
C THR A 82 -14.85 -7.43 8.75
N THR A 83 -15.08 -6.21 9.26
CA THR A 83 -16.40 -5.84 9.84
C THR A 83 -17.36 -5.24 8.83
N ALA A 84 -16.87 -4.52 7.80
CA ALA A 84 -17.75 -3.93 6.78
C ALA A 84 -18.56 -4.99 5.99
N PRO A 85 -17.99 -6.14 5.58
CA PRO A 85 -18.78 -7.23 4.99
C PRO A 85 -19.69 -7.93 6.00
N ALA A 86 -19.34 -7.91 7.30
CA ALA A 86 -20.12 -8.55 8.35
C ALA A 86 -21.34 -7.72 8.81
N LEU A 87 -21.30 -6.41 8.60
CA LEU A 87 -22.38 -5.46 8.95
C LEU A 87 -23.27 -5.08 7.76
N SER A 88 -22.79 -5.28 6.52
CA SER A 88 -23.57 -5.06 5.30
C SER A 88 -24.31 -6.36 4.99
N LYS A 89 -25.53 -6.50 5.52
CA LYS A 89 -26.44 -7.60 5.20
C LYS A 89 -27.18 -7.34 3.89
#